data_AF-A0A519IWP7-F1
#
_entry.id   AF-A0A519IWP7-F1
#
_cell.length_a   1.000
_cell.length_b   1.000
_cell.length_c   1.000
_cell.angle_alpha   90.00
_cell.angle_beta   90.00
_cell.angle_gamma   90.00
#
_symmetry.space_group_name_H-M   'P 1'
#
loop_
_entity.id
_entity.type
_entity.pdbx_description
1 polymer ?
#
loop_
_entity_poly.entity_id
_entity_poly.type
_entity_poly.pdbx_seq_one_letter_code
_entity_poly.pdbx_strand_id
1 'polypeptide(L)'
;MQFRKLFVIGAAVAALGVAAGAAFAQTASQKSMIDAAKTQGVVGEQADGYLGFRTPSSDSELTAAVQTTNAARRQAYARSGADAGTSADVAGARMFEGQLLPRISSGQWYRNAQGQWVQR
;
A
#
# COMPACT_ATOMS: atom_id res chain seq x y z
N MET A 1 33.33 -22.47 -33.94
CA MET A 1 33.60 -21.57 -32.80
C MET A 1 32.41 -21.61 -31.86
N GLN A 2 32.60 -22.16 -30.65
CA GLN A 2 31.63 -22.09 -29.55
C GLN A 2 31.72 -20.71 -28.91
N PHE A 3 30.58 -20.08 -28.63
CA PHE A 3 30.48 -19.13 -27.52
C PHE A 3 29.31 -19.54 -26.63
N ARG A 4 29.65 -19.78 -25.37
CA ARG A 4 28.83 -20.35 -24.31
C ARG A 4 28.94 -19.36 -23.14
N LYS A 5 27.81 -19.16 -22.42
CA LYS A 5 27.68 -18.50 -21.09
C LYS A 5 27.70 -16.95 -21.15
N LEU A 6 26.97 -16.16 -20.35
CA LEU A 6 26.62 -16.27 -18.93
C LEU A 6 25.33 -15.49 -18.60
N PHE A 7 24.56 -16.02 -17.63
CA PHE A 7 23.65 -15.30 -16.74
C PHE A 7 24.41 -14.20 -15.98
N VAL A 8 23.87 -12.98 -15.86
CA VAL A 8 23.95 -12.14 -14.63
C VAL A 8 22.73 -11.22 -14.56
N ILE A 9 21.97 -11.40 -13.48
CA ILE A 9 20.92 -10.53 -12.96
C ILE A 9 21.59 -9.24 -12.49
N GLY A 10 21.27 -8.11 -13.12
CA GLY A 10 21.74 -6.79 -12.72
C GLY A 10 20.86 -6.22 -11.62
N ALA A 11 21.30 -6.37 -10.37
CA ALA A 11 20.73 -5.77 -9.18
C ALA A 11 20.72 -4.24 -9.29
N ALA A 12 19.58 -3.61 -9.00
CA ALA A 12 19.54 -2.19 -8.72
C ALA A 12 18.40 -1.83 -7.76
N VAL A 13 18.81 -1.17 -6.68
CA VAL A 13 18.09 -0.16 -5.88
C VAL A 13 17.39 -0.61 -4.59
N ALA A 14 17.96 -0.07 -3.51
CA ALA A 14 17.38 0.30 -2.21
C ALA A 14 17.14 -0.80 -1.16
N ALA A 15 18.19 -1.06 -0.37
CA ALA A 15 18.04 -1.40 1.04
C ALA A 15 18.78 -0.34 1.89
N LEU A 16 18.27 0.89 1.88
CA LEU A 16 18.60 1.89 2.89
C LEU A 16 17.66 1.67 4.08
N GLY A 17 18.26 1.55 5.26
CA GLY A 17 17.70 0.87 6.42
C GLY A 17 16.43 1.47 7.02
N VAL A 18 15.54 0.57 7.45
CA VAL A 18 14.75 0.71 8.68
C VAL A 18 14.51 -0.71 9.20
N ALA A 19 15.44 -1.25 9.98
CA ALA A 19 15.26 -2.50 10.71
C ALA A 19 15.59 -2.24 12.18
N ALA A 20 14.60 -1.72 12.94
CA ALA A 20 14.44 -1.94 14.38
C ALA A 20 13.26 -1.08 14.88
N GLY A 21 12.08 -1.65 14.86
CA GLY A 21 10.91 -1.01 15.45
C GLY A 21 9.65 -1.73 15.03
N ALA A 22 9.46 -2.94 15.58
CA ALA A 22 8.25 -3.76 15.50
C ALA A 22 7.29 -3.35 14.38
N ALA A 23 7.71 -3.58 13.13
CA ALA A 23 6.77 -3.59 12.04
C ALA A 23 5.85 -4.77 12.36
N PHE A 24 4.56 -4.50 12.61
CA PHE A 24 3.54 -5.52 12.45
C PHE A 24 3.67 -5.99 11.00
N ALA A 25 4.46 -7.03 10.80
CA ALA A 25 4.77 -7.54 9.48
C ALA A 25 3.46 -8.15 9.00
N GLN A 26 2.74 -7.39 8.19
CA GLN A 26 1.57 -7.89 7.48
C GLN A 26 1.98 -9.22 6.84
N THR A 27 1.28 -10.29 7.19
CA THR A 27 1.64 -11.61 6.69
C THR A 27 1.41 -11.65 5.17
N ALA A 28 2.11 -12.55 4.48
CA ALA A 28 1.88 -12.76 3.05
C ALA A 28 0.40 -13.10 2.76
N SER A 29 -0.27 -13.82 3.67
CA SER A 29 -1.70 -14.16 3.58
C SER A 29 -2.61 -12.93 3.75
N GLN A 30 -2.33 -12.04 4.70
CA GLN A 30 -3.08 -10.80 4.85
C GLN A 30 -2.92 -9.90 3.62
N LYS A 31 -1.72 -9.88 3.03
CA LYS A 31 -1.48 -9.14 1.79
C LYS A 31 -2.28 -9.71 0.62
N SER A 32 -2.22 -11.02 0.38
CA SER A 32 -2.96 -11.63 -0.72
C SER A 32 -4.47 -11.47 -0.56
N MET A 33 -4.98 -11.54 0.68
CA MET A 33 -6.39 -11.30 1.01
C MET A 33 -6.82 -9.87 0.66
N ILE A 34 -6.04 -8.85 1.03
CA ILE A 34 -6.32 -7.46 0.65
C ILE A 34 -6.25 -7.26 -0.87
N ASP A 35 -5.26 -7.84 -1.55
CA ASP A 35 -5.12 -7.71 -3.00
C ASP A 35 -6.31 -8.34 -3.75
N ALA A 36 -6.81 -9.49 -3.26
CA ALA A 36 -8.03 -10.11 -3.77
C ALA A 36 -9.26 -9.21 -3.53
N ALA A 37 -9.42 -8.66 -2.33
CA ALA A 37 -10.53 -7.76 -2.00
C ALA A 37 -10.51 -6.46 -2.84
N LYS A 38 -9.32 -5.95 -3.19
CA LYS A 38 -9.15 -4.83 -4.12
C LYS A 38 -9.59 -5.17 -5.53
N THR A 39 -9.23 -6.35 -5.99
CA THR A 39 -9.64 -6.86 -7.32
C THR A 39 -11.15 -7.07 -7.40
N GLN A 40 -11.78 -7.49 -6.31
CA GLN A 40 -13.24 -7.65 -6.19
C GLN A 40 -13.98 -6.31 -6.01
N GLY A 41 -13.27 -5.21 -5.77
CA GLY A 41 -13.87 -3.89 -5.52
C GLY A 41 -14.53 -3.75 -4.14
N VAL A 42 -14.22 -4.65 -3.20
CA VAL A 42 -14.69 -4.59 -1.80
C VAL A 42 -13.85 -3.58 -1.01
N VAL A 43 -12.53 -3.59 -1.23
CA VAL A 43 -11.56 -2.66 -0.64
C VAL A 43 -10.98 -1.78 -1.74
N GLY A 44 -10.63 -0.54 -1.43
CA GLY A 44 -9.89 0.34 -2.33
C GLY A 44 -8.88 1.21 -1.58
N GLU A 45 -8.01 1.87 -2.34
CA GLU A 45 -7.12 2.90 -1.78
C GLU A 45 -7.88 4.21 -1.58
N GLN A 46 -7.44 5.06 -0.66
CA GLN A 46 -8.02 6.37 -0.40
C GLN A 46 -6.98 7.45 -0.64
N ALA A 47 -7.44 8.64 -1.03
CA ALA A 47 -6.58 9.78 -1.35
C ALA A 47 -5.70 10.27 -0.18
N ASP A 48 -6.01 9.85 1.05
CA ASP A 48 -5.22 10.09 2.26
C ASP A 48 -4.10 9.04 2.47
N GLY A 49 -3.97 8.06 1.57
CA GLY A 49 -2.99 7.00 1.65
C GLY A 49 -3.44 5.75 2.41
N TYR A 50 -4.69 5.65 2.87
CA TYR A 50 -5.19 4.47 3.58
C TYR A 50 -6.03 3.52 2.72
N LEU A 51 -6.25 2.29 3.20
CA LEU A 51 -7.25 1.39 2.64
C LEU A 51 -8.63 1.69 3.22
N GLY A 52 -9.67 1.58 2.41
CA GLY A 52 -11.06 1.75 2.81
C GLY A 52 -11.97 0.65 2.25
N PHE A 53 -13.01 0.30 3.00
CA PHE A 53 -14.07 -0.58 2.52
C PHE A 53 -15.06 0.22 1.65
N ARG A 54 -15.15 -0.13 0.37
CA ARG A 54 -16.14 0.41 -0.56
C ARG A 54 -17.50 -0.24 -0.34
N THR A 55 -17.50 -1.55 -0.12
CA THR A 55 -18.69 -2.32 0.26
C THR A 55 -18.53 -2.83 1.69
N PRO A 56 -19.61 -2.91 2.49
CA PRO A 56 -19.56 -3.57 3.79
C PRO A 56 -19.00 -4.99 3.66
N SER A 57 -18.15 -5.39 4.61
CA SER A 57 -17.61 -6.74 4.71
C SER A 57 -17.99 -7.33 6.06
N SER A 58 -18.47 -8.57 6.08
CA SER A 58 -18.65 -9.37 7.30
C SER A 58 -17.43 -10.25 7.61
N ASP A 59 -16.41 -10.20 6.76
CA ASP A 59 -15.17 -10.96 6.94
C ASP A 59 -14.28 -10.27 7.99
N SER A 60 -14.18 -10.89 9.15
CA SER A 60 -13.38 -10.40 10.28
C SER A 60 -11.87 -10.46 10.00
N GLU A 61 -11.40 -11.45 9.23
CA GLU A 61 -9.98 -11.57 8.90
C GLU A 61 -9.55 -10.48 7.93
N LEU A 62 -10.36 -10.21 6.90
CA LEU A 62 -10.13 -9.09 5.98
C LEU A 62 -10.15 -7.76 6.72
N THR A 63 -11.10 -7.59 7.65
CA THR A 63 -11.18 -6.39 8.48
C THR A 63 -9.92 -6.21 9.33
N ALA A 64 -9.45 -7.27 9.99
CA ALA A 64 -8.22 -7.25 10.77
C ALA A 64 -6.97 -6.97 9.90
N ALA A 65 -6.92 -7.53 8.69
CA ALA A 65 -5.85 -7.28 7.73
C ALA A 65 -5.80 -5.80 7.32
N VAL A 66 -6.94 -5.21 6.93
CA VAL A 66 -7.04 -3.78 6.56
C VAL A 66 -6.64 -2.88 7.72
N GLN A 67 -7.10 -3.18 8.94
CA GLN A 67 -6.73 -2.42 10.14
C GLN A 67 -5.23 -2.51 10.43
N THR A 68 -4.63 -3.70 10.33
CA THR A 68 -3.20 -3.92 10.52
C THR A 68 -2.39 -3.10 9.52
N THR A 69 -2.74 -3.14 8.23
CA THR A 69 -2.08 -2.35 7.19
C THR A 69 -2.22 -0.85 7.44
N ASN A 70 -3.43 -0.37 7.80
CA ASN A 70 -3.66 1.04 8.07
C ASN A 70 -2.91 1.53 9.32
N ALA A 71 -2.78 0.70 10.35
CA ALA A 71 -1.98 1.01 11.53
C ALA A 71 -0.48 1.13 11.17
N ALA A 72 0.05 0.22 10.37
CA ALA A 72 1.43 0.29 9.88
C ALA A 72 1.66 1.55 9.01
N ARG A 73 0.75 1.85 8.08
CA ARG A 73 0.79 3.08 7.27
C ARG A 73 0.74 4.33 8.13
N ARG A 74 -0.09 4.36 9.18
CA ARG A 74 -0.17 5.50 10.10
C ARG A 74 1.17 5.77 10.80
N GLN A 75 1.83 4.72 11.29
CA GLN A 75 3.17 4.89 11.87
C GLN A 75 4.19 5.36 10.85
N ALA A 76 4.14 4.83 9.63
CA ALA A 76 5.03 5.24 8.55
C ALA A 76 4.82 6.71 8.14
N TYR A 77 3.57 7.16 7.99
CA TYR A 77 3.24 8.53 7.63
C TYR A 77 3.54 9.51 8.75
N ALA A 78 3.35 9.12 10.02
CA ALA A 78 3.76 9.93 11.15
C ALA A 78 5.27 10.19 11.15
N ARG A 79 6.09 9.14 10.94
CA ARG A 79 7.55 9.27 10.83
C ARG A 79 7.94 10.11 9.62
N SER A 80 7.43 9.75 8.43
CA SER A 80 7.74 10.46 7.18
C SER A 80 7.31 11.93 7.22
N GLY A 81 6.19 12.24 7.88
CA GLY A 81 5.73 13.60 8.10
C GLY A 81 6.71 14.37 8.98
N ALA A 82 7.06 13.82 10.14
CA ALA A 82 8.02 14.43 11.05
C ALA A 82 9.39 14.67 10.39
N ASP A 83 9.93 13.69 9.68
CA ASP A 83 11.22 13.78 8.99
C ASP A 83 11.22 14.86 7.90
N ALA A 84 10.09 15.07 7.23
CA ALA A 84 9.93 16.07 6.19
C ALA A 84 9.41 17.43 6.69
N GLY A 85 9.24 17.62 8.01
CA GLY A 85 8.70 18.85 8.59
C GLY A 85 7.25 19.13 8.19
N THR A 86 6.45 18.09 7.98
CA THR A 86 5.04 18.18 7.54
C THR A 86 4.13 17.27 8.39
N SER A 87 2.83 17.29 8.13
CA SER A 87 1.87 16.44 8.85
C SER A 87 1.84 15.02 8.28
N ALA A 88 1.40 14.06 9.11
CA ALA A 88 1.15 12.69 8.66
C ALA A 88 0.14 12.63 7.51
N ASP A 89 -0.87 13.50 7.52
CA ASP A 89 -1.89 13.57 6.47
C ASP A 89 -1.29 13.97 5.12
N VAL A 90 -0.38 14.97 5.11
CA VAL A 90 0.34 15.37 3.90
C VAL A 90 1.25 14.24 3.41
N ALA A 91 1.92 13.52 4.31
CA ALA A 91 2.73 12.37 3.93
C ALA A 91 1.89 11.23 3.32
N GLY A 92 0.70 10.97 3.88
CA GLY A 92 -0.25 9.98 3.36
C GLY A 92 -0.79 10.35 1.98
N ALA A 93 -1.19 11.60 1.77
CA ALA A 93 -1.64 12.09 0.46
C ALA A 93 -0.54 12.00 -0.60
N ARG A 94 0.70 12.39 -0.27
CA ARG A 94 1.85 12.25 -1.17
C ARG A 94 2.16 10.80 -1.50
N MET A 95 2.05 9.90 -0.52
CA MET A 95 2.19 8.46 -0.74
C MET A 95 1.10 7.95 -1.69
N PHE A 96 -0.13 8.41 -1.54
CA PHE A 96 -1.21 8.06 -2.46
C PHE A 96 -0.88 8.48 -3.88
N GLU A 97 -0.58 9.76 -4.12
CA GLU A 97 -0.32 10.30 -5.45
C GLU A 97 0.93 9.69 -6.09
N GLY A 98 2.02 9.59 -5.33
CA GLY A 98 3.32 9.20 -5.87
C GLY A 98 3.55 7.69 -6.00
N GLN A 99 2.82 6.86 -5.23
CA GLN A 99 3.12 5.43 -5.14
C GLN A 99 1.89 4.53 -5.21
N LEU A 100 0.77 4.90 -4.59
CA LEU A 100 -0.41 4.02 -4.55
C LEU A 100 -1.24 4.16 -5.82
N LEU A 101 -1.61 5.38 -6.21
CA LEU A 101 -2.46 5.67 -7.37
C LEU A 101 -1.92 5.07 -8.68
N PRO A 102 -0.61 5.17 -9.01
CA PRO A 102 -0.07 4.53 -10.21
C PRO A 102 -0.19 3.00 -10.22
N ARG A 103 -0.26 2.37 -9.04
CA ARG A 103 -0.31 0.91 -8.85
C ARG A 103 -1.72 0.32 -8.77
N ILE A 104 -2.75 1.14 -8.70
CA ILE A 104 -4.14 0.67 -8.70
C ILE A 104 -4.44 0.08 -10.07
N SER A 105 -4.78 -1.20 -10.23
CA SER A 105 -4.99 -1.74 -11.59
C SER A 105 -6.31 -1.26 -12.20
N SER A 106 -6.45 -1.32 -13.52
CA SER A 106 -7.75 -1.05 -14.17
C SER A 106 -8.82 -1.98 -13.61
N GLY A 107 -10.01 -1.45 -13.37
CA GLY A 107 -11.11 -2.14 -12.72
C GLY A 107 -11.09 -2.10 -11.19
N GLN A 108 -9.95 -1.76 -10.56
CA GLN A 108 -9.88 -1.51 -9.12
C GLN A 108 -10.38 -0.12 -8.76
N TRP A 109 -10.68 0.08 -7.48
CA TRP A 109 -11.32 1.29 -6.97
C TRP A 109 -10.41 2.08 -6.03
N TYR A 110 -10.60 3.40 -6.05
CA TYR A 110 -10.04 4.29 -5.05
C TYR A 110 -11.03 5.38 -4.66
N ARG A 111 -10.87 5.96 -3.47
CA ARG A 111 -11.66 7.09 -3.01
C ARG A 111 -10.88 8.38 -3.24
N ASN A 112 -11.40 9.27 -4.08
CA ASN A 112 -10.76 10.54 -4.39
C ASN A 112 -10.82 11.51 -3.19
N ALA A 113 -10.15 12.67 -3.30
CA ALA A 113 -10.13 13.69 -2.25
C ALA A 113 -11.52 14.29 -1.94
N GLN A 114 -12.45 14.21 -2.89
CA GLN A 114 -13.85 14.61 -2.73
C GLN A 114 -14.69 13.53 -2.01
N GLY A 115 -14.08 12.41 -1.63
CA GLY A 115 -14.74 11.33 -0.90
C GLY A 115 -15.58 10.40 -1.78
N GLN A 116 -15.44 10.48 -3.11
CA GLN A 116 -16.15 9.65 -4.07
C GLN A 116 -15.33 8.43 -4.46
N TRP A 117 -15.98 7.27 -4.58
CA TRP A 117 -15.35 6.08 -5.14
C TRP A 117 -15.25 6.18 -6.66
N VAL A 118 -14.04 6.06 -7.19
CA VAL A 118 -13.69 6.12 -8.61
C VAL A 118 -13.05 4.79 -9.00
N GLN A 119 -13.43 4.28 -10.16
CA GLN A 119 -12.80 3.10 -10.76
C GLN A 119 -11.66 3.57 -11.67
N ARG A 120 -10.53 2.86 -11.65
CA ARG A 120 -9.41 3.12 -12.58
C ARG A 120 -9.62 2.46 -13.94
#